data_AF-A0A447TWD8-F1
#
_entry.id   AF-A0A447TWD8-F1
#
_cell.length_a   1.000
_cell.length_b   1.000
_cell.length_c   1.000
_cell.angle_alpha   90.00
_cell.angle_beta   90.00
_cell.angle_gamma   90.00
#
_symmetry.space_group_name_H-M   'P 1'
#
loop_
_entity.id
_entity.type
_entity.pdbx_description
1 polymer ?
#
loop_
_entity_poly.entity_id
_entity_poly.type
_entity_poly.pdbx_seq_one_letter_code
_entity_poly.pdbx_strand_id
1 'polypeptide(L)'
;MLDFSKLEAGKLILESIPFPLRNTLDEVVTLLAHSSHDKGLELTLNIKNDVPDNVIGDPLRLQQVITNLVGNAIKFTESGNIDILVEKRALSNTKVQIEVQIRDTGIGIPERDQSRLFQAFRQADASISRRHGGTGLGLVITQKLVNEMGGDISFHSQPNRGSTFWFHINLDLNPNVIIDGPSTACLAGKRLAYVEPNATAAQCTLDLLSDTPVEVVYSPTFSALPLAHYDIMILSVPVTFREPLTMQHERLAKAASMTDFLLLALPCHAQINAEKLKQGGAAACLLKPLTSTRLLPALTEYCQLNHHPEPLLMDTSKITMTVMAVDDNPANLKLIGALLEDKVQHVELCDSGHQAVDRAKQMQFDLILMDIQMPDMDGIRACELIHQLPHQQQTPVIAVTAHAMAGQKEKLLSAGMNDYLAKPIEEEKLHNLLLRYKPGANVAARLMAPEPAEFIFNPNATLDWQLALRQAAGKPDLARDMLQMLIDFLPEVRNKIEETTGGRKSQRSGRSGP
;
A
#
# COMPACT_ATOMS: atom_id res chain seq x y z
N MET A 1 5.95 -11.39 -25.73
CA MET A 1 6.72 -12.45 -26.43
C MET A 1 7.89 -12.94 -25.58
N LEU A 2 8.71 -12.06 -25.00
CA LEU A 2 9.84 -12.46 -24.12
C LEU A 2 9.43 -13.38 -22.95
N ASP A 3 8.35 -13.06 -22.25
CA ASP A 3 7.85 -13.90 -21.15
C ASP A 3 7.34 -15.27 -21.64
N PHE A 4 6.71 -15.33 -22.82
CA PHE A 4 6.28 -16.59 -23.44
C PHE A 4 7.48 -17.47 -23.80
N SER A 5 8.55 -16.91 -24.36
CA SER A 5 9.78 -17.65 -24.66
C SER A 5 10.50 -18.15 -23.41
N LYS A 6 10.50 -17.38 -22.30
CA LYS A 6 11.05 -17.83 -21.01
C LYS A 6 10.21 -18.92 -20.36
N LEU A 7 8.88 -18.81 -20.46
CA LEU A 7 7.91 -19.81 -20.03
C LEU A 7 8.05 -21.11 -20.81
N GLU A 8 8.15 -21.08 -22.15
CA GLU A 8 8.38 -22.28 -22.98
C GLU A 8 9.70 -22.98 -22.67
N ALA A 9 10.74 -22.23 -22.33
CA ALA A 9 12.04 -22.79 -21.98
C ALA A 9 12.12 -23.38 -20.56
N GLY A 10 11.06 -23.31 -19.75
CA GLY A 10 11.06 -23.78 -18.35
C GLY A 10 12.03 -22.99 -17.46
N LYS A 11 12.36 -21.75 -17.83
CA LYS A 11 13.30 -20.87 -17.11
C LYS A 11 12.60 -19.80 -16.28
N LEU A 12 11.30 -19.94 -16.05
CA LEU A 12 10.57 -19.02 -15.20
C LEU A 12 10.94 -19.33 -13.74
N ILE A 13 11.56 -18.38 -13.08
CA ILE A 13 11.83 -18.45 -11.64
C ILE A 13 10.71 -17.65 -10.99
N LEU A 14 9.86 -18.32 -10.22
CA LEU A 14 8.87 -17.65 -9.37
C LEU A 14 9.58 -17.04 -8.17
N GLU A 15 9.23 -15.80 -7.87
CA GLU A 15 9.64 -15.19 -6.61
C GLU A 15 8.82 -15.78 -5.46
N SER A 16 9.40 -15.81 -4.27
CA SER A 16 8.73 -16.27 -3.06
C SER A 16 8.96 -15.23 -1.98
N ILE A 17 8.10 -14.21 -1.98
CA ILE A 17 8.17 -13.08 -1.06
C ILE A 17 6.88 -12.96 -0.24
N PRO A 18 6.94 -12.49 1.02
CA PRO A 18 5.74 -12.16 1.77
C PRO A 18 5.00 -10.98 1.15
N PHE A 19 3.68 -11.09 0.97
CA PHE A 19 2.83 -9.99 0.51
C PHE A 19 1.39 -10.07 1.08
N PRO A 20 0.72 -8.91 1.24
CA PRO A 20 -0.69 -8.84 1.61
C PRO A 20 -1.60 -9.08 0.40
N LEU A 21 -2.33 -10.20 0.39
CA LEU A 21 -3.20 -10.65 -0.70
C LEU A 21 -4.27 -9.61 -1.06
N ARG A 22 -4.96 -9.04 -0.07
CA ARG A 22 -6.04 -8.07 -0.25
C ARG A 22 -5.55 -6.81 -0.95
N ASN A 23 -4.38 -6.29 -0.55
CA ASN A 23 -3.79 -5.11 -1.20
C ASN A 23 -3.36 -5.42 -2.63
N THR A 24 -2.69 -6.56 -2.86
CA THR A 24 -2.27 -6.98 -4.20
C THR A 24 -3.44 -7.11 -5.17
N LEU A 25 -4.58 -7.62 -4.70
CA LEU A 25 -5.82 -7.72 -5.47
C LEU A 25 -6.48 -6.36 -5.69
N ASP A 26 -6.52 -5.51 -4.65
CA ASP A 26 -7.08 -4.16 -4.72
C ASP A 26 -6.35 -3.29 -5.76
N GLU A 27 -5.02 -3.37 -5.85
CA GLU A 27 -4.22 -2.66 -6.85
C GLU A 27 -4.66 -2.99 -8.29
N VAL A 28 -4.82 -4.29 -8.59
CA VAL A 28 -5.23 -4.75 -9.93
C VAL A 28 -6.64 -4.29 -10.25
N VAL A 29 -7.55 -4.44 -9.30
CA VAL A 29 -8.96 -4.07 -9.49
C VAL A 29 -9.10 -2.57 -9.66
N THR A 30 -8.34 -1.77 -8.90
CA THR A 30 -8.33 -0.31 -9.01
C THR A 30 -7.80 0.16 -10.35
N LEU A 31 -6.76 -0.48 -10.87
CA LEU A 31 -6.21 -0.17 -12.18
C LEU A 31 -7.24 -0.45 -13.29
N LEU A 32 -7.98 -1.57 -13.20
CA LEU A 32 -8.95 -1.99 -14.21
C LEU A 32 -10.33 -1.32 -14.06
N ALA A 33 -10.63 -0.76 -12.88
CA ALA A 33 -11.89 -0.08 -12.60
C ALA A 33 -12.14 1.08 -13.57
N HIS A 34 -11.12 1.84 -13.97
CA HIS A 34 -11.27 2.92 -14.96
C HIS A 34 -11.84 2.39 -16.29
N SER A 35 -11.21 1.37 -16.87
CA SER A 35 -11.65 0.79 -18.14
C SER A 35 -13.03 0.13 -18.04
N SER A 36 -13.38 -0.42 -16.89
CA SER A 36 -14.71 -0.98 -16.61
C SER A 36 -15.77 0.12 -16.56
N HIS A 37 -15.55 1.16 -15.75
CA HIS A 37 -16.52 2.24 -15.54
C HIS A 37 -16.71 3.11 -16.79
N ASP A 38 -15.67 3.30 -17.61
CA ASP A 38 -15.78 3.99 -18.90
C ASP A 38 -16.68 3.24 -19.89
N LYS A 39 -16.84 1.92 -19.74
CA LYS A 39 -17.84 1.11 -20.46
C LYS A 39 -19.19 1.05 -19.76
N GLY A 40 -19.33 1.58 -18.54
CA GLY A 40 -20.53 1.46 -17.72
C GLY A 40 -20.70 0.08 -17.08
N LEU A 41 -19.61 -0.69 -16.95
CA LEU A 41 -19.58 -1.99 -16.30
C LEU A 41 -19.24 -1.85 -14.82
N GLU A 42 -20.01 -2.49 -13.95
CA GLU A 42 -19.69 -2.56 -12.52
C GLU A 42 -18.60 -3.62 -12.31
N LEU A 43 -17.51 -3.25 -11.62
CA LEU A 43 -16.46 -4.17 -11.23
C LEU A 43 -16.54 -4.39 -9.72
N THR A 44 -16.61 -5.65 -9.27
CA THR A 44 -16.70 -5.99 -7.84
C THR A 44 -15.56 -6.91 -7.41
N LEU A 45 -15.10 -6.75 -6.17
CA LEU A 45 -14.10 -7.60 -5.53
C LEU A 45 -14.64 -8.07 -4.17
N ASN A 46 -14.82 -9.38 -4.02
CA ASN A 46 -15.23 -10.02 -2.78
C ASN A 46 -14.16 -11.03 -2.34
N ILE A 47 -13.45 -10.72 -1.26
CA ILE A 47 -12.48 -11.63 -0.66
C ILE A 47 -13.09 -12.08 0.66
N LYS A 48 -13.46 -13.36 0.74
CA LYS A 48 -14.10 -13.91 1.94
C LYS A 48 -13.22 -13.71 3.18
N ASN A 49 -13.88 -13.46 4.30
CA ASN A 49 -13.23 -13.05 5.55
C ASN A 49 -12.30 -14.13 6.12
N ASP A 50 -12.59 -15.39 5.80
CA ASP A 50 -11.81 -16.55 6.23
C ASP A 50 -10.57 -16.82 5.35
N VAL A 51 -10.33 -16.01 4.32
CA VAL A 51 -9.13 -16.03 3.48
C VAL A 51 -7.99 -15.27 4.19
N PRO A 52 -6.87 -15.95 4.50
CA PRO A 52 -5.68 -15.33 5.07
C PRO A 52 -5.12 -14.25 4.14
N ASP A 53 -4.78 -13.10 4.70
CA ASP A 53 -4.21 -11.99 3.94
C ASP A 53 -2.69 -12.15 3.73
N ASN A 54 -2.00 -12.71 4.72
CA ASN A 54 -0.53 -12.75 4.74
C ASN A 54 -0.01 -14.05 4.14
N VAL A 55 0.40 -13.96 2.89
CA VAL A 55 0.82 -15.09 2.07
C VAL A 55 2.24 -14.88 1.55
N ILE A 56 2.90 -15.96 1.18
CA ILE A 56 4.21 -15.98 0.54
C ILE A 56 4.05 -16.58 -0.85
N GLY A 57 4.57 -15.88 -1.85
CA GLY A 57 4.50 -16.29 -3.25
C GLY A 57 4.99 -15.18 -4.18
N ASP A 58 4.51 -15.20 -5.42
CA ASP A 58 4.85 -14.22 -6.44
C ASP A 58 3.66 -13.27 -6.70
N PRO A 59 3.62 -12.08 -6.07
CA PRO A 59 2.51 -11.14 -6.25
C PRO A 59 2.41 -10.65 -7.69
N LEU A 60 3.53 -10.43 -8.38
CA LEU A 60 3.54 -9.92 -9.75
C LEU A 60 2.89 -10.90 -10.72
N ARG A 61 3.16 -12.21 -10.56
CA ARG A 61 2.54 -13.24 -11.41
C ARG A 61 1.06 -13.44 -11.09
N LEU A 62 0.68 -13.35 -9.82
CA LEU A 62 -0.73 -13.35 -9.42
C LEU A 62 -1.47 -12.16 -10.05
N GLN A 63 -0.91 -10.96 -9.95
CA GLN A 63 -1.47 -9.76 -10.59
C GLN A 63 -1.58 -9.93 -12.10
N GLN A 64 -0.58 -10.52 -12.74
CA GLN A 64 -0.60 -10.79 -14.19
C GLN A 64 -1.74 -11.74 -14.60
N VAL A 65 -1.95 -12.82 -13.86
CA VAL A 65 -3.04 -13.78 -14.07
C VAL A 65 -4.40 -13.06 -13.98
N ILE A 66 -4.61 -12.29 -12.92
CA ILE A 66 -5.89 -11.60 -12.68
C ILE A 66 -6.12 -10.48 -13.68
N THR A 67 -5.09 -9.69 -13.99
CA THR A 67 -5.17 -8.62 -14.98
C THR A 67 -5.63 -9.14 -16.34
N ASN A 68 -5.13 -10.32 -16.73
CA ASN A 68 -5.49 -10.96 -17.99
C ASN A 68 -6.95 -11.44 -18.01
N LEU A 69 -7.38 -12.14 -16.95
CA LEU A 69 -8.75 -12.66 -16.87
C LEU A 69 -9.78 -11.53 -16.77
N VAL A 70 -9.55 -10.54 -15.90
CA VAL A 70 -10.44 -9.37 -15.75
C VAL A 70 -10.40 -8.50 -17.01
N GLY A 71 -9.23 -8.31 -17.63
CA GLY A 71 -9.13 -7.59 -18.90
C GLY A 71 -9.92 -8.25 -20.03
N ASN A 72 -9.93 -9.59 -20.09
CA ASN A 72 -10.78 -10.33 -21.03
C ASN A 72 -12.27 -10.14 -20.69
N ALA A 73 -12.66 -10.23 -19.43
CA ALA A 73 -14.04 -9.96 -18.99
C ALA A 73 -14.52 -8.57 -19.41
N ILE A 74 -13.71 -7.51 -19.18
CA ILE A 74 -14.02 -6.14 -19.61
C ILE A 74 -14.12 -6.03 -21.13
N LYS A 75 -13.28 -6.76 -21.87
CA LYS A 75 -13.28 -6.73 -23.34
C LYS A 75 -14.54 -7.36 -23.93
N PHE A 76 -15.03 -8.47 -23.37
CA PHE A 76 -16.14 -9.25 -23.93
C PHE A 76 -17.50 -9.00 -23.26
N THR A 77 -17.56 -8.07 -22.32
CA THR A 77 -18.80 -7.60 -21.69
C THR A 77 -19.12 -6.20 -22.20
N GLU A 78 -20.35 -6.00 -22.68
CA GLU A 78 -20.83 -4.69 -23.16
C GLU A 78 -21.60 -3.92 -22.08
N SER A 79 -22.39 -4.63 -21.26
CA SER A 79 -23.12 -4.07 -20.14
C SER A 79 -23.26 -5.11 -19.01
N GLY A 80 -23.44 -4.64 -17.77
CA GLY A 80 -23.63 -5.48 -16.60
C GLY A 80 -22.44 -5.45 -15.64
N ASN A 81 -22.04 -6.64 -15.17
CA ASN A 81 -21.15 -6.81 -14.03
C ASN A 81 -19.95 -7.71 -14.37
N ILE A 82 -18.83 -7.42 -13.71
CA ILE A 82 -17.65 -8.27 -13.64
C ILE A 82 -17.33 -8.47 -12.16
N ASP A 83 -17.44 -9.69 -11.70
CA ASP A 83 -17.35 -10.03 -10.29
C ASP A 83 -16.13 -10.91 -10.04
N ILE A 84 -15.28 -10.47 -9.10
CA ILE A 84 -14.10 -11.21 -8.65
C ILE A 84 -14.38 -11.74 -7.26
N LEU A 85 -14.42 -13.05 -7.12
CA LEU A 85 -14.65 -13.74 -5.84
C LEU A 85 -13.39 -14.53 -5.46
N VAL A 86 -12.91 -14.34 -4.24
CA VAL A 86 -11.77 -15.07 -3.68
C VAL A 86 -12.22 -15.85 -2.45
N GLU A 87 -12.04 -17.16 -2.52
CA GLU A 87 -12.47 -18.10 -1.49
C GLU A 87 -11.30 -18.99 -1.07
N LYS A 88 -11.36 -19.47 0.17
CA LYS A 88 -10.42 -20.46 0.67
C LYS A 88 -10.95 -21.86 0.38
N ARG A 89 -10.17 -22.69 -0.30
CA ARG A 89 -10.50 -24.11 -0.56
C ARG A 89 -10.00 -25.04 0.53
N ALA A 90 -8.76 -24.83 0.96
CA ALA A 90 -8.14 -25.63 2.01
C ALA A 90 -7.16 -24.78 2.82
N LEU A 91 -7.05 -25.10 4.10
CA LEU A 91 -6.09 -24.47 5.02
C LEU A 91 -5.30 -25.55 5.73
N SER A 92 -3.99 -25.40 5.73
CA SER A 92 -3.07 -26.19 6.55
C SER A 92 -2.27 -25.25 7.44
N ASN A 93 -1.44 -25.79 8.34
CA ASN A 93 -0.64 -24.97 9.25
C ASN A 93 0.39 -24.09 8.53
N THR A 94 0.79 -24.45 7.31
CA THR A 94 1.88 -23.79 6.57
C THR A 94 1.48 -23.30 5.19
N LYS A 95 0.34 -23.74 4.66
CA LYS A 95 -0.14 -23.38 3.32
C LYS A 95 -1.63 -23.12 3.30
N VAL A 96 -2.05 -22.19 2.45
CA VAL A 96 -3.44 -21.96 2.09
C VAL A 96 -3.63 -22.22 0.60
N GLN A 97 -4.71 -22.91 0.27
CA GLN A 97 -5.18 -23.04 -1.10
C GLN A 97 -6.34 -22.07 -1.29
N ILE A 98 -6.17 -21.12 -2.19
CA ILE A 98 -7.20 -20.15 -2.56
C ILE A 98 -7.76 -20.48 -3.94
N GLU A 99 -9.03 -20.17 -4.14
CA GLU A 99 -9.67 -20.12 -5.44
C GLU A 99 -10.07 -18.67 -5.76
N VAL A 100 -9.75 -18.24 -6.98
CA VAL A 100 -10.16 -16.95 -7.51
C VAL A 100 -11.07 -17.19 -8.70
N GLN A 101 -12.30 -16.69 -8.62
CA GLN A 101 -13.31 -16.76 -9.67
C GLN A 101 -13.54 -15.38 -10.26
N ILE A 102 -13.52 -15.28 -11.58
CA ILE A 102 -13.83 -14.08 -12.36
C ILE A 102 -15.07 -14.39 -13.18
N ARG A 103 -16.19 -13.77 -12.83
CA ARG A 103 -17.47 -13.94 -13.51
C ARG A 103 -17.79 -12.67 -14.30
N ASP A 104 -18.18 -12.84 -15.55
CA ASP A 104 -18.67 -11.77 -16.41
C ASP A 104 -20.11 -12.04 -16.85
N THR A 105 -20.86 -10.99 -17.18
CA THR A 105 -22.21 -11.07 -17.76
C THR A 105 -22.21 -10.86 -19.28
N GLY A 106 -21.08 -11.12 -19.95
CA GLY A 106 -20.87 -10.81 -21.35
C GLY A 106 -21.51 -11.79 -22.34
N ILE A 107 -21.01 -11.78 -23.58
CA ILE A 107 -21.54 -12.59 -24.69
C ILE A 107 -21.40 -14.10 -24.48
N GLY A 108 -20.56 -14.54 -23.53
CA GLY A 108 -20.21 -15.94 -23.34
C GLY A 108 -19.42 -16.54 -24.51
N ILE A 109 -19.09 -17.83 -24.39
CA ILE A 109 -18.22 -18.54 -25.33
C ILE A 109 -18.98 -19.74 -25.92
N PRO A 110 -19.17 -19.79 -27.26
CA PRO A 110 -19.78 -20.93 -27.93
C PRO A 110 -19.00 -22.24 -27.71
N GLU A 111 -19.70 -23.36 -27.50
CA GLU A 111 -19.09 -24.69 -27.22
C GLU A 111 -18.02 -25.10 -28.24
N ARG A 112 -18.23 -24.77 -29.53
CA ARG A 112 -17.27 -25.04 -30.62
C ARG A 112 -15.89 -24.38 -30.41
N ASP A 113 -15.86 -23.25 -29.72
CA ASP A 113 -14.65 -22.43 -29.52
C ASP A 113 -13.99 -22.70 -28.15
N GLN A 114 -14.72 -23.33 -27.22
CA GLN A 114 -14.26 -23.65 -25.87
C GLN A 114 -13.00 -24.55 -25.86
N SER A 115 -12.96 -25.58 -26.71
CA SER A 115 -11.81 -26.49 -26.81
C SER A 115 -10.51 -25.86 -27.31
N ARG A 116 -10.58 -24.63 -27.83
CA ARG A 116 -9.47 -23.93 -28.49
C ARG A 116 -8.91 -22.74 -27.70
N LEU A 117 -9.53 -22.37 -26.58
CA LEU A 117 -9.17 -21.17 -25.80
C LEU A 117 -7.76 -21.19 -25.22
N PHE A 118 -7.28 -22.37 -24.80
CA PHE A 118 -5.94 -22.56 -24.25
C PHE A 118 -4.90 -22.97 -25.31
N GLN A 119 -5.22 -22.81 -26.61
CA GLN A 119 -4.26 -23.05 -27.68
C GLN A 119 -3.56 -21.74 -28.08
N ALA A 120 -2.22 -21.77 -28.16
CA ALA A 120 -1.44 -20.59 -28.52
C ALA A 120 -1.86 -20.02 -29.88
N PHE A 121 -1.95 -18.68 -29.93
CA PHE A 121 -2.28 -17.91 -31.14
C PHE A 121 -3.68 -18.14 -31.71
N ARG A 122 -4.59 -18.81 -30.99
CA ARG A 122 -5.97 -19.01 -31.44
C ARG A 122 -6.92 -18.03 -30.76
N GLN A 123 -7.85 -17.50 -31.55
CA GLN A 123 -8.89 -16.56 -31.12
C GLN A 123 -10.24 -17.03 -31.62
N ALA A 124 -11.28 -16.90 -30.80
CA ALA A 124 -12.62 -17.42 -31.10
C ALA A 124 -13.28 -16.76 -32.33
N ASP A 125 -12.94 -15.50 -32.66
CA ASP A 125 -13.54 -14.83 -33.82
C ASP A 125 -12.59 -13.80 -34.49
N ALA A 126 -12.36 -13.96 -35.80
CA ALA A 126 -11.50 -13.07 -36.59
C ALA A 126 -12.12 -11.67 -36.83
N SER A 127 -13.43 -11.53 -36.62
CA SER A 127 -14.16 -10.27 -36.74
C SER A 127 -14.02 -9.39 -35.48
N ILE A 128 -14.07 -9.99 -34.29
CA ILE A 128 -13.88 -9.33 -32.98
C ILE A 128 -12.40 -9.00 -32.75
N SER A 129 -11.49 -9.84 -33.27
CA SER A 129 -10.03 -9.64 -33.22
C SER A 129 -9.58 -8.29 -33.81
N ARG A 130 -10.20 -7.85 -34.91
CA ARG A 130 -9.85 -6.58 -35.58
C ARG A 130 -10.26 -5.32 -34.82
N ARG A 131 -11.28 -5.39 -33.95
CA ARG A 131 -11.72 -4.23 -33.15
C ARG A 131 -10.97 -4.08 -31.82
N HIS A 132 -10.43 -5.17 -31.26
CA HIS A 132 -9.93 -5.18 -29.88
C HIS A 132 -8.56 -5.85 -29.71
N GLY A 133 -7.72 -5.87 -30.77
CA GLY A 133 -6.30 -6.27 -30.79
C GLY A 133 -5.81 -7.18 -29.66
N GLY A 134 -5.64 -8.48 -29.94
CA GLY A 134 -5.02 -9.42 -29.00
C GLY A 134 -4.03 -10.33 -29.70
N THR A 135 -3.04 -10.86 -28.98
CA THR A 135 -2.06 -11.83 -29.51
C THR A 135 -2.54 -13.28 -29.42
N GLY A 136 -3.65 -13.54 -28.71
CA GLY A 136 -4.14 -14.91 -28.45
C GLY A 136 -3.24 -15.72 -27.51
N LEU A 137 -2.26 -15.09 -26.86
CA LEU A 137 -1.32 -15.74 -25.93
C LEU A 137 -1.74 -15.60 -24.46
N GLY A 138 -2.67 -14.69 -24.16
CA GLY A 138 -3.03 -14.34 -22.79
C GLY A 138 -3.45 -15.53 -21.94
N LEU A 139 -4.43 -16.32 -22.41
CA LEU A 139 -4.93 -17.47 -21.64
C LEU A 139 -3.90 -18.58 -21.49
N VAL A 140 -3.04 -18.79 -22.49
CA VAL A 140 -1.96 -19.79 -22.44
C VAL A 140 -0.90 -19.41 -21.41
N ILE A 141 -0.49 -18.13 -21.38
CA ILE A 141 0.42 -17.61 -20.35
C ILE A 141 -0.21 -17.75 -18.98
N THR A 142 -1.50 -17.44 -18.85
CA THR A 142 -2.25 -17.54 -17.59
C THR A 142 -2.27 -18.98 -17.08
N GLN A 143 -2.63 -19.95 -17.92
CA GLN A 143 -2.63 -21.36 -17.57
C GLN A 143 -1.26 -21.83 -17.11
N LYS A 144 -0.21 -21.44 -17.83
CA LYS A 144 1.15 -21.86 -17.48
C LYS A 144 1.63 -21.25 -16.16
N LEU A 145 1.34 -19.97 -15.91
CA LEU A 145 1.64 -19.33 -14.63
C LEU A 145 0.91 -20.00 -13.46
N VAL A 146 -0.39 -20.29 -13.61
CA VAL A 146 -1.16 -20.99 -12.58
C VAL A 146 -0.58 -22.38 -12.28
N ASN A 147 -0.17 -23.12 -13.31
CA ASN A 147 0.46 -24.43 -13.14
C ASN A 147 1.81 -24.35 -12.41
N GLU A 148 2.65 -23.35 -12.75
CA GLU A 148 3.93 -23.11 -12.04
C GLU A 148 3.68 -22.71 -10.57
N MET A 149 2.58 -22.02 -10.28
CA MET A 149 2.12 -21.72 -8.91
C MET A 149 1.46 -22.92 -8.20
N GLY A 150 1.57 -24.12 -8.76
CA GLY A 150 1.08 -25.37 -8.17
C GLY A 150 -0.43 -25.51 -8.16
N GLY A 151 -1.12 -24.90 -9.13
CA GLY A 151 -2.56 -24.89 -9.24
C GLY A 151 -3.08 -25.27 -10.62
N ASP A 152 -4.37 -25.07 -10.86
CA ASP A 152 -5.00 -25.31 -12.17
C ASP A 152 -6.07 -24.24 -12.48
N ILE A 153 -6.34 -24.03 -13.76
CA ILE A 153 -7.32 -23.07 -14.28
C ILE A 153 -8.42 -23.79 -15.05
N SER A 154 -9.66 -23.34 -14.88
CA SER A 154 -10.83 -23.88 -15.54
C SER A 154 -11.83 -22.77 -15.84
N PHE A 155 -12.84 -23.09 -16.65
CA PHE A 155 -13.88 -22.12 -16.99
C PHE A 155 -15.20 -22.81 -17.28
N HIS A 156 -16.27 -22.04 -17.16
CA HIS A 156 -17.61 -22.37 -17.58
C HIS A 156 -18.17 -21.18 -18.35
N SER A 157 -18.83 -21.42 -19.47
CA SER A 157 -19.41 -20.33 -20.24
C SER A 157 -20.65 -20.79 -20.99
N GLN A 158 -21.65 -19.91 -21.02
CA GLN A 158 -22.89 -20.12 -21.76
C GLN A 158 -23.11 -18.92 -22.68
N PRO A 159 -23.42 -19.13 -23.97
CA PRO A 159 -23.71 -18.03 -24.89
C PRO A 159 -24.81 -17.10 -24.34
N ASN A 160 -24.55 -15.79 -24.39
CA ASN A 160 -25.42 -14.71 -23.89
C ASN A 160 -25.76 -14.74 -22.39
N ARG A 161 -25.01 -15.50 -21.59
CA ARG A 161 -25.13 -15.53 -20.12
C ARG A 161 -23.82 -15.20 -19.41
N GLY A 162 -22.77 -14.92 -20.17
CA GLY A 162 -21.43 -14.63 -19.67
C GLY A 162 -20.57 -15.87 -19.43
N SER A 163 -19.41 -15.64 -18.83
CA SER A 163 -18.44 -16.68 -18.51
C SER A 163 -17.99 -16.60 -17.06
N THR A 164 -17.47 -17.70 -16.55
CA THR A 164 -16.82 -17.78 -15.24
C THR A 164 -15.52 -18.51 -15.43
N PHE A 165 -14.42 -17.80 -15.25
CA PHE A 165 -13.08 -18.38 -15.20
C PHE A 165 -12.68 -18.51 -13.74
N TRP A 166 -12.17 -19.66 -13.34
CA TRP A 166 -11.63 -19.83 -11.99
C TRP A 166 -10.29 -20.53 -12.05
N PHE A 167 -9.43 -20.17 -11.12
CA PHE A 167 -8.18 -20.87 -10.90
C PHE A 167 -7.98 -21.03 -9.40
N HIS A 168 -7.24 -22.07 -9.04
CA HIS A 168 -6.78 -22.25 -7.68
C HIS A 168 -5.26 -22.24 -7.67
N ILE A 169 -4.66 -21.74 -6.59
CA ILE A 169 -3.22 -21.74 -6.38
C ILE A 169 -2.92 -22.09 -4.92
N ASN A 170 -1.70 -22.60 -4.69
CA ASN A 170 -1.21 -22.89 -3.36
C ASN A 170 -0.24 -21.78 -2.96
N LEU A 171 -0.49 -21.16 -1.80
CA LEU A 171 0.34 -20.12 -1.24
C LEU A 171 0.84 -20.57 0.13
N ASP A 172 2.09 -20.24 0.44
CA ASP A 172 2.65 -20.51 1.77
C ASP A 172 2.12 -19.44 2.74
N LEU A 173 1.78 -19.82 3.95
CA LEU A 173 1.37 -18.89 5.01
C LEU A 173 2.62 -18.34 5.68
N ASN A 174 2.61 -17.04 5.98
CA ASN A 174 3.67 -16.45 6.78
C ASN A 174 3.36 -16.68 8.28
N PRO A 175 4.11 -17.54 9.00
CA PRO A 175 3.82 -17.87 10.40
C PRO A 175 4.14 -16.73 11.38
N ASN A 176 4.87 -15.70 10.94
CA ASN A 176 5.35 -14.62 11.79
C ASN A 176 4.42 -13.40 11.82
N VAL A 177 3.11 -13.57 11.57
CA VAL A 177 2.23 -12.42 11.33
C VAL A 177 1.23 -12.14 12.45
N ILE A 178 1.25 -10.89 12.91
CA ILE A 178 0.23 -10.23 13.71
C ILE A 178 -0.87 -9.78 12.74
N ILE A 179 -2.13 -10.15 13.01
CA ILE A 179 -3.30 -9.77 12.22
C ILE A 179 -3.55 -8.26 12.40
N ASP A 180 -2.89 -7.42 11.60
CA ASP A 180 -3.00 -5.96 11.67
C ASP A 180 -3.92 -5.43 10.54
N GLY A 181 -5.24 -5.59 10.71
CA GLY A 181 -6.21 -4.72 10.06
C GLY A 181 -6.42 -3.43 10.87
N PRO A 182 -6.93 -2.33 10.28
CA PRO A 182 -7.33 -1.16 11.06
C PRO A 182 -8.33 -1.60 12.14
N SER A 183 -8.09 -1.23 13.40
CA SER A 183 -8.99 -1.58 14.50
C SER A 183 -10.37 -0.96 14.26
N THR A 184 -11.36 -1.80 13.96
CA THR A 184 -12.75 -1.38 13.72
C THR A 184 -13.55 -1.26 15.01
N ALA A 185 -12.90 -1.44 16.18
CA ALA A 185 -13.55 -1.35 17.49
C ALA A 185 -14.26 0.00 17.73
N CYS A 186 -13.74 1.08 17.13
CA CYS A 186 -14.35 2.41 17.23
C CYS A 186 -15.74 2.51 16.56
N LEU A 187 -16.07 1.57 15.67
CA LEU A 187 -17.37 1.50 15.01
C LEU A 187 -18.44 0.81 15.86
N ALA A 188 -18.08 0.32 17.05
CA ALA A 188 -19.02 -0.36 17.94
C ALA A 188 -20.14 0.58 18.37
N GLY A 189 -21.39 0.12 18.20
CA GLY A 189 -22.59 0.90 18.54
C GLY A 189 -22.93 2.02 17.56
N LYS A 190 -22.18 2.14 16.45
CA LYS A 190 -22.46 3.10 15.37
C LYS A 190 -23.45 2.51 14.36
N ARG A 191 -24.34 3.36 13.84
CA ARG A 191 -25.34 2.99 12.83
C ARG A 191 -24.94 3.53 11.46
N LEU A 192 -24.71 2.62 10.52
CA LEU A 192 -24.28 2.92 9.15
C LEU A 192 -25.43 2.68 8.17
N ALA A 193 -25.90 3.73 7.49
CA ALA A 193 -26.79 3.60 6.35
C ALA A 193 -25.99 3.31 5.08
N TYR A 194 -26.33 2.25 4.35
CA TYR A 194 -25.68 1.91 3.09
C TYR A 194 -26.68 1.88 1.94
N VAL A 195 -26.48 2.76 0.96
CA VAL A 195 -27.32 2.84 -0.24
C VAL A 195 -26.53 2.45 -1.47
N GLU A 196 -26.78 1.25 -1.98
CA GLU A 196 -26.16 0.73 -3.20
C GLU A 196 -27.19 0.04 -4.11
N PRO A 197 -27.46 0.60 -5.30
CA PRO A 197 -28.39 0.01 -6.25
C PRO A 197 -27.88 -1.26 -6.92
N ASN A 198 -26.55 -1.45 -7.07
CA ASN A 198 -26.02 -2.68 -7.65
C ASN A 198 -25.99 -3.80 -6.58
N ALA A 199 -26.84 -4.81 -6.74
CA ALA A 199 -26.99 -5.89 -5.74
C ALA A 199 -25.67 -6.65 -5.46
N THR A 200 -24.82 -6.86 -6.49
CA THR A 200 -23.56 -7.57 -6.30
C THR A 200 -22.55 -6.70 -5.54
N ALA A 201 -22.40 -5.43 -5.92
CA ALA A 201 -21.54 -4.50 -5.19
C ALA A 201 -22.00 -4.30 -3.75
N ALA A 202 -23.33 -4.30 -3.53
CA ALA A 202 -23.92 -4.24 -2.21
C ALA A 202 -23.52 -5.45 -1.37
N GLN A 203 -23.65 -6.67 -1.91
CA GLN A 203 -23.28 -7.89 -1.21
C GLN A 203 -21.79 -7.91 -0.85
N CYS A 204 -20.89 -7.50 -1.73
CA CYS A 204 -19.45 -7.44 -1.44
C CYS A 204 -19.14 -6.51 -0.26
N THR A 205 -19.77 -5.34 -0.24
CA THR A 205 -19.57 -4.35 0.83
C THR A 205 -20.22 -4.82 2.14
N LEU A 206 -21.36 -5.51 2.09
CA LEU A 206 -22.00 -6.09 3.27
C LEU A 206 -21.17 -7.23 3.87
N ASP A 207 -20.62 -8.12 3.03
CA ASP A 207 -19.70 -9.18 3.47
C ASP A 207 -18.48 -8.56 4.19
N LEU A 208 -17.92 -7.48 3.65
CA LEU A 208 -16.83 -6.72 4.27
C LEU A 208 -17.23 -6.12 5.63
N LEU A 209 -18.39 -5.46 5.71
CA LEU A 209 -18.85 -4.80 6.93
C LEU A 209 -19.31 -5.80 8.01
N SER A 210 -19.61 -7.05 7.65
CA SER A 210 -20.04 -8.09 8.59
C SER A 210 -18.98 -8.46 9.64
N ASP A 211 -17.69 -8.22 9.35
CA ASP A 211 -16.57 -8.39 10.28
C ASP A 211 -16.34 -7.17 11.20
N THR A 212 -17.16 -6.14 11.07
CA THR A 212 -17.05 -4.92 11.86
C THR A 212 -18.20 -4.81 12.86
N PRO A 213 -18.01 -4.16 14.02
CA PRO A 213 -19.04 -4.05 15.05
C PRO A 213 -20.14 -3.00 14.74
N VAL A 214 -20.22 -2.52 13.49
CA VAL A 214 -21.16 -1.47 13.06
C VAL A 214 -22.54 -2.07 12.74
N GLU A 215 -23.61 -1.37 13.10
CA GLU A 215 -24.97 -1.75 12.72
C GLU A 215 -25.27 -1.21 11.31
N VAL A 216 -25.32 -2.09 10.30
CA VAL A 216 -25.56 -1.70 8.91
C VAL A 216 -27.06 -1.76 8.55
N VAL A 217 -27.59 -0.65 8.05
CA VAL A 217 -28.92 -0.57 7.44
C VAL A 217 -28.78 -0.38 5.93
N TYR A 218 -28.96 -1.47 5.19
CA TYR A 218 -28.87 -1.48 3.73
C TYR A 218 -30.20 -1.11 3.05
N SER A 219 -30.12 -0.36 1.96
CA SER A 219 -31.23 -0.13 1.04
C SER A 219 -30.73 0.01 -0.41
N PRO A 220 -31.45 -0.53 -1.43
CA PRO A 220 -31.05 -0.36 -2.83
C PRO A 220 -31.27 1.08 -3.33
N THR A 221 -32.14 1.85 -2.68
CA THR A 221 -32.43 3.24 -3.07
C THR A 221 -32.52 4.14 -1.85
N PHE A 222 -32.17 5.42 -2.01
CA PHE A 222 -32.22 6.38 -0.91
C PHE A 222 -33.65 6.59 -0.38
N SER A 223 -34.66 6.57 -1.27
CA SER A 223 -36.06 6.74 -0.87
C SER A 223 -36.61 5.60 -0.02
N ALA A 224 -36.03 4.40 -0.12
CA ALA A 224 -36.41 3.24 0.68
C ALA A 224 -35.66 3.15 2.02
N LEU A 225 -34.69 4.04 2.25
CA LEU A 225 -33.98 4.11 3.53
C LEU A 225 -34.93 4.67 4.62
N PRO A 226 -35.00 4.05 5.82
CA PRO A 226 -35.77 4.59 6.92
C PRO A 226 -35.39 6.04 7.26
N LEU A 227 -36.40 6.87 7.56
CA LEU A 227 -36.20 8.23 8.06
C LEU A 227 -35.72 8.18 9.50
N ALA A 228 -34.41 8.06 9.68
CA ALA A 228 -33.72 8.10 10.96
C ALA A 228 -32.39 8.86 10.81
N HIS A 229 -31.83 9.26 11.93
CA HIS A 229 -30.44 9.73 11.98
C HIS A 229 -29.49 8.53 11.97
N TYR A 230 -28.39 8.65 11.23
CA TYR A 230 -27.33 7.66 11.12
C TYR A 230 -25.99 8.30 11.50
N ASP A 231 -25.09 7.55 12.12
CA ASP A 231 -23.75 8.04 12.41
C ASP A 231 -22.95 8.22 11.11
N ILE A 232 -23.08 7.24 10.21
CA ILE A 232 -22.37 7.15 8.94
C ILE A 232 -23.37 6.83 7.84
N MET A 233 -23.24 7.47 6.67
CA MET A 233 -24.01 7.12 5.49
C MET A 233 -23.09 6.94 4.28
N ILE A 234 -23.16 5.79 3.65
CA ILE A 234 -22.52 5.51 2.37
C ILE A 234 -23.57 5.61 1.27
N LEU A 235 -23.40 6.59 0.38
CA LEU A 235 -24.21 6.75 -0.82
C LEU A 235 -23.42 6.36 -2.06
N SER A 236 -23.83 5.29 -2.72
CA SER A 236 -23.23 4.88 -3.99
C SER A 236 -23.87 5.52 -5.21
N VAL A 237 -23.02 5.97 -6.12
CA VAL A 237 -23.41 6.46 -7.45
C VAL A 237 -23.27 5.31 -8.46
N PRO A 238 -24.29 5.04 -9.30
CA PRO A 238 -24.21 4.02 -10.34
C PRO A 238 -23.12 4.32 -11.38
N VAL A 239 -22.45 3.28 -11.88
CA VAL A 239 -21.46 3.40 -12.97
C VAL A 239 -22.05 3.89 -14.29
N THR A 240 -23.34 3.67 -14.52
CA THR A 240 -24.07 4.14 -15.71
C THR A 240 -24.41 5.63 -15.66
N PHE A 241 -24.24 6.27 -14.51
CA PHE A 241 -24.58 7.68 -14.33
C PHE A 241 -23.52 8.58 -14.98
N ARG A 242 -23.90 9.38 -15.98
CA ARG A 242 -23.02 10.29 -16.75
C ARG A 242 -23.50 11.75 -16.78
N GLU A 243 -24.65 12.05 -16.20
CA GLU A 243 -25.27 13.39 -16.25
C GLU A 243 -24.72 14.35 -15.18
N PRO A 244 -24.83 15.69 -15.39
CA PRO A 244 -24.36 16.67 -14.43
C PRO A 244 -25.13 16.58 -13.09
N LEU A 245 -24.41 16.78 -11.99
CA LEU A 245 -24.83 16.55 -10.60
C LEU A 245 -25.95 17.48 -10.07
N THR A 246 -26.63 18.25 -10.90
CA THR A 246 -27.64 19.23 -10.48
C THR A 246 -28.85 18.60 -9.78
N MET A 247 -29.28 17.39 -10.21
CA MET A 247 -30.33 16.61 -9.55
C MET A 247 -29.89 15.97 -8.21
N GLN A 248 -28.59 16.02 -7.88
CA GLN A 248 -28.07 15.44 -6.64
C GLN A 248 -28.00 16.44 -5.48
N HIS A 249 -28.07 17.76 -5.70
CA HIS A 249 -27.97 18.72 -4.58
C HIS A 249 -29.05 18.53 -3.52
N GLU A 250 -30.32 18.33 -3.92
CA GLU A 250 -31.40 18.09 -2.94
C GLU A 250 -31.24 16.74 -2.23
N ARG A 251 -30.84 15.69 -2.96
CA ARG A 251 -30.61 14.37 -2.39
C ARG A 251 -29.41 14.36 -1.45
N LEU A 252 -28.32 15.01 -1.83
CA LEU A 252 -27.10 15.16 -1.01
C LEU A 252 -27.38 16.01 0.22
N ALA A 253 -28.09 17.13 0.08
CA ALA A 253 -28.48 17.97 1.21
C ALA A 253 -29.38 17.19 2.19
N LYS A 254 -30.35 16.42 1.68
CA LYS A 254 -31.19 15.56 2.52
C LYS A 254 -30.38 14.45 3.18
N ALA A 255 -29.47 13.80 2.46
CA ALA A 255 -28.60 12.77 3.03
C ALA A 255 -27.66 13.34 4.11
N ALA A 256 -27.03 14.47 3.84
CA ALA A 256 -26.18 15.19 4.79
C ALA A 256 -26.96 15.64 6.04
N SER A 257 -28.26 15.93 5.92
CA SER A 257 -29.10 16.24 7.09
C SER A 257 -29.49 15.02 7.93
N MET A 258 -29.29 13.81 7.42
CA MET A 258 -29.64 12.54 8.09
C MET A 258 -28.42 11.80 8.66
N THR A 259 -27.22 12.36 8.52
CA THR A 259 -25.97 11.70 8.91
C THR A 259 -24.94 12.67 9.46
N ASP A 260 -24.11 12.21 10.40
CA ASP A 260 -22.96 12.99 10.88
C ASP A 260 -21.78 12.92 9.90
N PHE A 261 -21.74 11.85 9.08
CA PHE A 261 -20.70 11.66 8.08
C PHE A 261 -21.24 11.03 6.81
N LEU A 262 -21.12 11.76 5.72
CA LEU A 262 -21.57 11.33 4.40
C LEU A 262 -20.37 10.92 3.55
N LEU A 263 -20.30 9.63 3.22
CA LEU A 263 -19.33 9.05 2.32
C LEU A 263 -19.98 8.77 0.96
N LEU A 264 -19.40 9.29 -0.11
CA LEU A 264 -19.85 9.02 -1.47
C LEU A 264 -18.99 7.96 -2.13
N ALA A 265 -19.61 6.90 -2.66
CA ALA A 265 -18.92 5.91 -3.50
C ALA A 265 -19.15 6.24 -4.98
N LEU A 266 -18.09 6.72 -5.64
CA LEU A 266 -18.14 7.30 -6.99
C LEU A 266 -17.52 6.36 -8.02
N PRO A 267 -18.08 6.27 -9.25
CA PRO A 267 -17.36 5.66 -10.35
C PRO A 267 -16.16 6.52 -10.77
N CYS A 268 -15.16 5.90 -11.39
CA CYS A 268 -13.88 6.54 -11.74
C CYS A 268 -14.05 7.85 -12.54
N HIS A 269 -14.92 7.86 -13.55
CA HIS A 269 -15.16 9.05 -14.38
C HIS A 269 -15.82 10.21 -13.62
N ALA A 270 -16.46 9.95 -12.48
CA ALA A 270 -17.10 10.98 -11.64
C ALA A 270 -16.14 11.63 -10.62
N GLN A 271 -14.89 11.17 -10.53
CA GLN A 271 -13.89 11.68 -9.58
C GLN A 271 -13.60 13.18 -9.78
N ILE A 272 -13.66 13.67 -11.01
CA ILE A 272 -13.44 15.08 -11.37
C ILE A 272 -14.39 16.02 -10.60
N ASN A 273 -15.55 15.51 -10.17
CA ASN A 273 -16.54 16.29 -9.45
C ASN A 273 -16.44 16.16 -7.91
N ALA A 274 -15.45 15.42 -7.39
CA ALA A 274 -15.35 15.13 -5.97
C ALA A 274 -15.25 16.40 -5.10
N GLU A 275 -14.52 17.43 -5.53
CA GLU A 275 -14.42 18.69 -4.78
C GLU A 275 -15.76 19.43 -4.69
N LYS A 276 -16.51 19.49 -5.80
CA LYS A 276 -17.85 20.09 -5.82
C LYS A 276 -18.83 19.33 -4.93
N LEU A 277 -18.72 18.01 -4.90
CA LEU A 277 -19.52 17.15 -4.03
C LEU A 277 -19.17 17.34 -2.55
N LYS A 278 -17.90 17.53 -2.22
CA LYS A 278 -17.46 17.89 -0.87
C LYS A 278 -18.02 19.24 -0.43
N GLN A 279 -17.98 20.25 -1.30
CA GLN A 279 -18.64 21.53 -1.06
C GLN A 279 -20.16 21.41 -0.89
N GLY A 280 -20.78 20.39 -1.50
CA GLY A 280 -22.20 20.06 -1.38
C GLY A 280 -22.59 19.26 -0.14
N GLY A 281 -21.67 19.03 0.81
CA GLY A 281 -21.95 18.38 2.09
C GLY A 281 -21.44 16.94 2.24
N ALA A 282 -20.68 16.41 1.28
CA ALA A 282 -20.01 15.12 1.46
C ALA A 282 -18.73 15.27 2.30
N ALA A 283 -18.56 14.42 3.31
CA ALA A 283 -17.36 14.41 4.15
C ALA A 283 -16.18 13.75 3.42
N ALA A 284 -16.44 12.64 2.74
CA ALA A 284 -15.44 11.89 1.98
C ALA A 284 -16.01 11.33 0.67
N CYS A 285 -15.13 11.09 -0.29
CA CYS A 285 -15.46 10.44 -1.56
C CYS A 285 -14.48 9.29 -1.80
N LEU A 286 -14.99 8.08 -2.00
CA LEU A 286 -14.22 6.90 -2.38
C LEU A 286 -14.55 6.48 -3.80
N LEU A 287 -13.57 5.87 -4.48
CA LEU A 287 -13.80 5.28 -5.79
C LEU A 287 -14.32 3.86 -5.63
N LYS A 288 -15.23 3.48 -6.53
CA LYS A 288 -15.65 2.10 -6.71
C LYS A 288 -14.52 1.28 -7.38
N PRO A 289 -14.42 -0.03 -7.10
CA PRO A 289 -15.16 -0.76 -6.07
C PRO A 289 -14.71 -0.39 -4.65
N LEU A 290 -15.66 -0.44 -3.71
CA LEU A 290 -15.37 -0.27 -2.28
C LEU A 290 -14.65 -1.51 -1.74
N THR A 291 -13.34 -1.43 -1.62
CA THR A 291 -12.46 -2.49 -1.12
C THR A 291 -12.14 -2.28 0.36
N SER A 292 -11.78 -3.36 1.07
CA SER A 292 -11.45 -3.30 2.51
C SER A 292 -10.34 -2.31 2.83
N THR A 293 -9.34 -2.25 1.94
CA THR A 293 -8.17 -1.36 1.99
C THR A 293 -8.51 0.12 1.91
N ARG A 294 -9.68 0.48 1.37
CA ARG A 294 -10.12 1.88 1.23
C ARG A 294 -11.29 2.24 2.13
N LEU A 295 -12.25 1.33 2.26
CA LEU A 295 -13.45 1.59 3.04
C LEU A 295 -13.15 1.62 4.54
N LEU A 296 -12.39 0.64 5.06
CA LEU A 296 -12.13 0.58 6.50
C LEU A 296 -11.35 1.80 7.00
N PRO A 297 -10.27 2.26 6.34
CA PRO A 297 -9.60 3.50 6.73
C PRO A 297 -10.53 4.72 6.76
N ALA A 298 -11.38 4.89 5.75
CA ALA A 298 -12.32 6.01 5.68
C ALA A 298 -13.40 5.94 6.78
N LEU A 299 -13.84 4.75 7.17
CA LEU A 299 -14.75 4.57 8.31
C LEU A 299 -14.04 4.82 9.65
N THR A 300 -12.79 4.46 9.79
CA THR A 300 -12.02 4.76 11.02
C THR A 300 -11.66 6.24 11.13
N GLU A 301 -11.49 6.95 10.02
CA GLU A 301 -11.30 8.40 9.99
C GLU A 301 -12.52 9.13 10.58
N TYR A 302 -13.75 8.66 10.31
CA TYR A 302 -14.96 9.15 10.98
C TYR A 302 -14.84 9.07 12.51
N CYS A 303 -14.36 7.93 13.03
CA CYS A 303 -14.17 7.77 14.47
C CYS A 303 -13.16 8.78 15.02
N GLN A 304 -12.10 9.10 14.27
CA GLN A 304 -11.09 10.08 14.70
C GLN A 304 -11.63 11.51 14.67
N LEU A 305 -12.48 11.84 13.69
CA LEU A 305 -13.08 13.16 13.53
C LEU A 305 -14.23 13.43 14.50
N ASN A 306 -15.03 12.39 14.83
CA ASN A 306 -16.22 12.49 15.66
C ASN A 306 -16.08 11.86 17.06
N HIS A 307 -14.91 11.28 17.37
CA HIS A 307 -14.47 11.35 18.76
C HIS A 307 -14.25 12.81 19.09
N HIS A 308 -15.17 13.39 19.87
CA HIS A 308 -14.66 14.03 21.06
C HIS A 308 -13.73 13.01 21.70
N PRO A 309 -12.44 13.32 21.91
CA PRO A 309 -11.69 12.49 22.81
C PRO A 309 -12.55 12.46 24.07
N GLU A 310 -13.12 11.30 24.41
CA GLU A 310 -13.01 10.92 25.81
C GLU A 310 -11.56 11.24 26.13
N PRO A 311 -11.27 12.05 27.15
CA PRO A 311 -9.90 12.31 27.50
C PRO A 311 -9.33 10.97 28.02
N LEU A 312 -8.96 10.05 27.12
CA LEU A 312 -7.56 9.75 26.94
C LEU A 312 -6.89 11.09 27.04
N LEU A 313 -6.48 11.42 28.27
CA LEU A 313 -5.60 12.52 28.56
C LEU A 313 -4.68 12.59 27.35
N MET A 314 -4.80 13.65 26.54
CA MET A 314 -3.71 14.05 25.69
C MET A 314 -2.64 14.35 26.71
N ASP A 315 -1.89 13.32 27.03
CA ASP A 315 -0.67 13.49 27.74
C ASP A 315 0.17 14.18 26.68
N THR A 316 0.16 15.50 26.76
CA THR A 316 1.24 16.35 26.29
C THR A 316 2.57 15.95 26.96
N SER A 317 2.58 14.91 27.82
CA SER A 317 3.78 14.18 28.16
C SER A 317 4.32 13.47 26.92
N LYS A 318 5.54 13.87 26.59
CA LYS A 318 6.44 13.13 25.71
C LYS A 318 6.46 11.65 26.11
N ILE A 319 6.59 10.75 25.15
CA ILE A 319 6.74 9.31 25.43
C ILE A 319 7.91 9.15 26.41
N THR A 320 7.67 8.53 27.56
CA THR A 320 8.69 8.17 28.57
C THR A 320 9.66 7.17 27.94
N MET A 321 10.64 7.72 27.21
CA MET A 321 11.60 6.98 26.42
C MET A 321 12.87 7.82 26.25
N THR A 322 14.01 7.17 26.37
CA THR A 322 15.34 7.71 26.18
C THR A 322 15.88 7.19 24.86
N VAL A 323 15.92 8.05 23.84
CA VAL A 323 16.31 7.68 22.48
C VAL A 323 17.66 8.26 22.13
N MET A 324 18.56 7.45 21.59
CA MET A 324 19.81 7.92 20.99
C MET A 324 19.65 8.00 19.46
N ALA A 325 20.03 9.11 18.84
CA ALA A 325 20.12 9.25 17.39
C ALA A 325 21.57 9.50 16.98
N VAL A 326 22.05 8.73 16.00
CA VAL A 326 23.45 8.75 15.56
C VAL A 326 23.53 8.97 14.05
N ASP A 327 24.16 10.05 13.63
CA ASP A 327 24.37 10.41 12.21
C ASP A 327 25.60 11.33 12.10
N ASP A 328 26.51 11.05 11.17
CA ASP A 328 27.74 11.83 10.98
C ASP A 328 27.48 13.16 10.25
N ASN A 329 26.31 13.30 9.63
CA ASN A 329 25.91 14.54 8.99
C ASN A 329 25.14 15.44 9.99
N PRO A 330 25.67 16.63 10.33
CA PRO A 330 25.06 17.52 11.31
C PRO A 330 23.66 17.99 10.91
N ALA A 331 23.34 18.07 9.62
CA ALA A 331 22.02 18.46 9.15
C ALA A 331 20.97 17.37 9.39
N ASN A 332 21.33 16.11 9.16
CA ASN A 332 20.47 14.96 9.45
C ASN A 332 20.27 14.80 10.96
N LEU A 333 21.34 14.91 11.73
CA LEU A 333 21.29 14.81 13.18
C LEU A 333 20.39 15.89 13.79
N LYS A 334 20.46 17.14 13.29
CA LYS A 334 19.59 18.25 13.70
C LYS A 334 18.12 17.99 13.32
N LEU A 335 17.86 17.44 12.13
CA LEU A 335 16.51 17.06 11.72
C LEU A 335 15.93 15.98 12.63
N ILE A 336 16.65 14.87 12.84
CA ILE A 336 16.21 13.76 13.68
C ILE A 336 15.98 14.24 15.12
N GLY A 337 16.88 15.04 15.66
CA GLY A 337 16.73 15.66 16.98
C GLY A 337 15.44 16.47 17.09
N ALA A 338 15.18 17.36 16.14
CA ALA A 338 13.97 18.19 16.14
C ALA A 338 12.66 17.39 16.01
N LEU A 339 12.69 16.23 15.32
CA LEU A 339 11.55 15.31 15.22
C LEU A 339 11.33 14.52 16.52
N LEU A 340 12.41 14.14 17.21
CA LEU A 340 12.35 13.36 18.45
C LEU A 340 12.02 14.24 19.67
N GLU A 341 12.54 15.47 19.74
CA GLU A 341 12.35 16.38 20.88
C GLU A 341 10.87 16.62 21.20
N ASP A 342 10.00 16.65 20.19
CA ASP A 342 8.56 16.83 20.37
C ASP A 342 7.83 15.55 20.79
N LYS A 343 8.48 14.38 20.68
CA LYS A 343 7.84 13.07 20.79
C LYS A 343 8.32 12.24 21.98
N VAL A 344 9.58 12.38 22.41
CA VAL A 344 10.17 11.55 23.49
C VAL A 344 10.81 12.38 24.60
N GLN A 345 10.87 11.80 25.81
CA GLN A 345 11.27 12.51 27.03
C GLN A 345 12.74 12.91 27.04
N HIS A 346 13.62 12.03 26.55
CA HIS A 346 15.05 12.29 26.47
C HIS A 346 15.60 11.88 25.10
N VAL A 347 16.33 12.80 24.47
CA VAL A 347 17.00 12.58 23.19
C VAL A 347 18.48 12.84 23.40
N GLU A 348 19.30 11.89 22.99
CA GLU A 348 20.75 12.02 22.96
C GLU A 348 21.21 11.96 21.49
N LEU A 349 21.94 12.98 21.05
CA LEU A 349 22.44 13.08 19.69
C LEU A 349 23.93 12.73 19.67
N CYS A 350 24.32 11.85 18.75
CA CYS A 350 25.72 11.49 18.54
C CYS A 350 26.13 11.69 17.08
N ASP A 351 27.32 12.24 16.87
CA ASP A 351 27.88 12.54 15.54
C ASP A 351 28.74 11.40 14.96
N SER A 352 28.93 10.33 15.72
CA SER A 352 29.80 9.23 15.33
C SER A 352 29.48 7.95 16.09
N GLY A 353 29.80 6.80 15.49
CA GLY A 353 29.68 5.51 16.17
C GLY A 353 30.49 5.45 17.47
N HIS A 354 31.66 6.10 17.54
CA HIS A 354 32.52 6.08 18.73
C HIS A 354 31.84 6.78 19.90
N GLN A 355 31.28 7.96 19.65
CA GLN A 355 30.52 8.70 20.64
C GLN A 355 29.27 7.92 21.09
N ALA A 356 28.58 7.25 20.16
CA ALA A 356 27.43 6.42 20.48
C ALA A 356 27.78 5.26 21.43
N VAL A 357 28.89 4.55 21.18
CA VAL A 357 29.38 3.48 22.07
C VAL A 357 29.78 4.03 23.44
N ASP A 358 30.48 5.16 23.49
CA ASP A 358 30.90 5.76 24.76
C ASP A 358 29.72 6.26 25.58
N ARG A 359 28.67 6.76 24.93
CA ARG A 359 27.44 7.17 25.60
C ARG A 359 26.63 5.99 26.09
N ALA A 360 26.55 4.91 25.31
CA ALA A 360 25.90 3.66 25.71
C ALA A 360 26.57 2.97 26.91
N LYS A 361 27.86 3.23 27.18
CA LYS A 361 28.54 2.78 28.42
C LYS A 361 28.08 3.55 29.67
N GLN A 362 27.63 4.79 29.52
CA GLN A 362 27.34 5.69 30.62
C GLN A 362 25.87 5.65 31.06
N MET A 363 24.96 5.34 30.13
CA MET A 363 23.52 5.33 30.38
C MET A 363 22.82 4.25 29.55
N GLN A 364 21.64 3.86 30.00
CA GLN A 364 20.77 2.94 29.28
C GLN A 364 19.86 3.70 28.32
N PHE A 365 19.64 3.14 27.13
CA PHE A 365 18.71 3.67 26.13
C PHE A 365 17.56 2.70 25.93
N ASP A 366 16.40 3.24 25.59
CA ASP A 366 15.22 2.45 25.25
C ASP A 366 15.16 2.14 23.75
N LEU A 367 15.79 3.00 22.93
CA LEU A 367 15.86 2.86 21.47
C LEU A 367 17.08 3.61 20.94
N ILE A 368 17.71 3.05 19.90
CA ILE A 368 18.83 3.68 19.20
C ILE A 368 18.52 3.75 17.70
N LEU A 369 18.51 4.96 17.13
CA LEU A 369 18.51 5.19 15.69
C LEU A 369 19.95 5.39 15.23
N MET A 370 20.44 4.54 14.32
CA MET A 370 21.85 4.46 13.97
C MET A 370 22.05 4.55 12.46
N ASP A 371 22.75 5.58 11.98
CA ASP A 371 23.23 5.59 10.60
C ASP A 371 24.20 4.44 10.35
N ILE A 372 24.05 3.75 9.23
CA ILE A 372 24.94 2.66 8.85
C ILE A 372 26.26 3.24 8.33
N GLN A 373 26.21 4.30 7.52
CA GLN A 373 27.35 4.78 6.76
C GLN A 373 28.02 5.95 7.47
N MET A 374 28.87 5.65 8.44
CA MET A 374 29.67 6.65 9.16
C MET A 374 31.18 6.43 8.95
N PRO A 375 32.00 7.49 8.96
CA PRO A 375 33.46 7.39 8.89
C PRO A 375 34.05 6.72 10.13
N ASP A 376 35.22 6.10 9.96
CA ASP A 376 36.03 5.37 10.96
C ASP A 376 35.37 4.12 11.57
N MET A 377 34.16 4.25 12.12
CA MET A 377 33.36 3.15 12.64
C MET A 377 31.93 3.21 12.10
N ASP A 378 31.57 2.19 11.32
CA ASP A 378 30.23 2.06 10.76
C ASP A 378 29.17 1.70 11.83
N GLY A 379 27.90 1.93 11.49
CA GLY A 379 26.78 1.69 12.41
C GLY A 379 26.60 0.22 12.79
N ILE A 380 27.04 -0.71 11.93
CA ILE A 380 27.02 -2.15 12.19
C ILE A 380 27.98 -2.48 13.32
N ARG A 381 29.23 -2.02 13.21
CA ARG A 381 30.25 -2.24 14.23
C ARG A 381 29.91 -1.54 15.54
N ALA A 382 29.34 -0.35 15.48
CA ALA A 382 28.84 0.35 16.67
C ALA A 382 27.73 -0.46 17.36
N CYS A 383 26.77 -1.02 16.62
CA CYS A 383 25.71 -1.88 17.13
C CYS A 383 26.27 -3.10 17.86
N GLU A 384 27.22 -3.82 17.25
CA GLU A 384 27.87 -4.99 17.86
C GLU A 384 28.54 -4.65 19.21
N LEU A 385 29.22 -3.50 19.30
CA LEU A 385 29.88 -3.06 20.53
C LEU A 385 28.88 -2.62 21.60
N ILE A 386 27.78 -1.97 21.21
CA ILE A 386 26.71 -1.56 22.13
C ILE A 386 26.03 -2.80 22.73
N HIS A 387 25.73 -3.81 21.93
CA HIS A 387 25.10 -5.06 22.41
C HIS A 387 26.01 -5.91 23.31
N GLN A 388 27.32 -5.68 23.31
CA GLN A 388 28.25 -6.31 24.27
C GLN A 388 28.17 -5.70 25.67
N LEU A 389 27.54 -4.52 25.84
CA LEU A 389 27.40 -3.87 27.14
C LEU A 389 26.25 -4.51 27.94
N PRO A 390 26.46 -4.89 29.21
CA PRO A 390 25.46 -5.61 30.02
C PRO A 390 24.08 -4.96 30.11
N HIS A 391 24.02 -3.62 30.05
CA HIS A 391 22.78 -2.85 30.18
C HIS A 391 22.13 -2.49 28.83
N GLN A 392 22.73 -2.90 27.70
CA GLN A 392 22.26 -2.55 26.35
C GLN A 392 22.00 -3.79 25.48
N GLN A 393 22.18 -5.01 26.02
CA GLN A 393 22.06 -6.27 25.26
C GLN A 393 20.70 -6.45 24.57
N GLN A 394 19.64 -5.86 25.15
CA GLN A 394 18.27 -5.95 24.62
C GLN A 394 17.79 -4.64 24.02
N THR A 395 18.63 -3.61 23.97
CA THR A 395 18.24 -2.31 23.46
C THR A 395 18.05 -2.40 21.95
N PRO A 396 16.86 -2.05 21.43
CA PRO A 396 16.60 -2.10 20.01
C PRO A 396 17.43 -1.06 19.26
N VAL A 397 18.15 -1.51 18.22
CA VAL A 397 18.93 -0.66 17.32
C VAL A 397 18.27 -0.68 15.94
N ILE A 398 17.94 0.50 15.45
CA ILE A 398 17.23 0.73 14.19
C ILE A 398 18.18 1.38 13.20
N ALA A 399 18.40 0.72 12.07
CA ALA A 399 19.29 1.20 11.05
C ALA A 399 18.67 2.38 10.28
N VAL A 400 19.38 3.50 10.15
CA VAL A 400 18.98 4.60 9.27
C VAL A 400 19.78 4.48 7.98
N THR A 401 19.13 4.31 6.82
CA THR A 401 19.82 4.00 5.55
C THR A 401 19.32 4.83 4.37
N ALA A 402 20.22 5.22 3.46
CA ALA A 402 19.89 5.94 2.24
C ALA A 402 19.35 5.04 1.09
N HIS A 403 19.54 3.71 1.16
CA HIS A 403 19.08 2.78 0.13
C HIS A 403 18.30 1.62 0.75
N ALA A 404 16.97 1.69 0.69
CA ALA A 404 16.07 0.58 1.03
C ALA A 404 15.98 -0.41 -0.14
N MET A 405 17.09 -1.09 -0.49
CA MET A 405 17.07 -2.15 -1.49
C MET A 405 16.77 -3.52 -0.86
N ALA A 406 15.86 -4.28 -1.49
CA ALA A 406 15.59 -5.67 -1.16
C ALA A 406 16.89 -6.49 -1.18
N GLY A 407 17.23 -7.11 -0.04
CA GLY A 407 18.47 -7.88 0.17
C GLY A 407 19.46 -7.28 1.18
N GLN A 408 19.37 -5.99 1.52
CA GLN A 408 20.15 -5.43 2.64
C GLN A 408 19.53 -5.74 4.01
N LYS A 409 18.21 -5.99 4.05
CA LYS A 409 17.46 -6.32 5.27
C LYS A 409 18.02 -7.54 6.01
N GLU A 410 18.30 -8.63 5.29
CA GLU A 410 18.83 -9.87 5.90
C GLU A 410 20.21 -9.63 6.53
N LYS A 411 21.04 -8.79 5.91
CA LYS A 411 22.36 -8.42 6.45
C LYS A 411 22.24 -7.61 7.73
N LEU A 412 21.35 -6.62 7.78
CA LEU A 412 21.15 -5.78 8.96
C LEU A 412 20.57 -6.56 10.14
N LEU A 413 19.60 -7.45 9.88
CA LEU A 413 19.04 -8.35 10.90
C LEU A 413 20.09 -9.36 11.38
N SER A 414 20.91 -9.92 10.48
CA SER A 414 22.01 -10.82 10.86
C SER A 414 23.11 -10.14 11.67
N ALA A 415 23.23 -8.81 11.55
CA ALA A 415 24.19 -7.98 12.27
C ALA A 415 23.67 -7.50 13.65
N GLY A 416 22.48 -7.95 14.06
CA GLY A 416 21.90 -7.64 15.38
C GLY A 416 20.99 -6.42 15.42
N MET A 417 20.78 -5.72 14.30
CA MET A 417 19.81 -4.62 14.23
C MET A 417 18.38 -5.15 14.19
N ASN A 418 17.44 -4.40 14.77
CA ASN A 418 16.05 -4.83 14.98
C ASN A 418 15.12 -4.37 13.87
N ASP A 419 15.43 -3.25 13.21
CA ASP A 419 14.62 -2.68 12.13
C ASP A 419 15.43 -1.67 11.30
N TYR A 420 14.80 -1.03 10.32
CA TYR A 420 15.39 0.07 9.56
C TYR A 420 14.42 1.22 9.27
N LEU A 421 14.98 2.39 8.97
CA LEU A 421 14.29 3.61 8.56
C LEU A 421 15.02 4.20 7.35
N ALA A 422 14.29 4.42 6.25
CA ALA A 422 14.86 5.00 5.04
C ALA A 422 15.06 6.52 5.21
N LYS A 423 16.17 7.06 4.68
CA LYS A 423 16.37 8.50 4.50
C LYS A 423 15.70 8.92 3.17
N PRO A 424 14.96 10.03 3.10
CA PRO A 424 14.71 11.01 4.17
C PRO A 424 13.73 10.49 5.22
N ILE A 425 14.00 10.79 6.50
CA ILE A 425 13.17 10.33 7.62
C ILE A 425 11.85 11.11 7.64
N GLU A 426 10.74 10.39 7.55
CA GLU A 426 9.40 10.94 7.64
C GLU A 426 8.88 10.91 9.08
N GLU A 427 8.22 11.99 9.50
CA GLU A 427 7.72 12.15 10.87
C GLU A 427 6.74 11.04 11.29
N GLU A 428 5.82 10.65 10.39
CA GLU A 428 4.84 9.61 10.64
C GLU A 428 5.49 8.23 10.82
N LYS A 429 6.45 7.89 9.96
CA LYS A 429 7.22 6.63 10.04
C LYS A 429 8.02 6.57 11.35
N LEU A 430 8.65 7.68 11.73
CA LEU A 430 9.36 7.78 13.00
C LEU A 430 8.41 7.63 14.19
N HIS A 431 7.26 8.31 14.19
CA HIS A 431 6.28 8.22 15.28
C HIS A 431 5.76 6.79 15.48
N ASN A 432 5.40 6.11 14.39
CA ASN A 432 4.96 4.71 14.41
C ASN A 432 6.04 3.77 14.94
N LEU A 433 7.30 4.05 14.63
CA LEU A 433 8.44 3.30 15.12
C LEU A 433 8.66 3.51 16.64
N LEU A 434 8.55 4.75 17.13
CA LEU A 434 8.65 5.05 18.57
C LEU A 434 7.57 4.35 19.38
N LEU A 435 6.33 4.31 18.89
CA LEU A 435 5.23 3.60 19.54
C LEU A 435 5.45 2.09 19.60
N ARG A 436 6.08 1.52 18.56
CA ARG A 436 6.39 0.08 18.49
C ARG A 436 7.39 -0.36 19.54
N TYR A 437 8.42 0.46 19.80
CA TYR A 437 9.52 0.12 20.71
C TYR A 437 9.37 0.76 22.10
N LYS A 438 8.19 1.31 22.43
CA LYS A 438 7.93 1.92 23.74
C LYS A 438 8.15 0.90 24.88
N PRO A 439 8.93 1.23 25.93
CA PRO A 439 9.10 0.37 27.10
C PRO A 439 7.77 0.02 27.77
N GLY A 440 7.55 -1.26 28.06
CA GLY A 440 6.31 -1.76 28.68
C GLY A 440 5.14 -2.02 27.73
N ALA A 441 5.28 -1.68 26.43
CA ALA A 441 4.45 -2.33 25.41
C ALA A 441 4.92 -3.79 25.30
N ASN A 442 4.00 -4.76 25.37
CA ASN A 442 4.34 -6.16 25.11
C ASN A 442 4.83 -6.28 23.66
N VAL A 443 6.15 -6.31 23.47
CA VAL A 443 6.79 -6.32 22.16
C VAL A 443 6.70 -7.73 21.57
N ALA A 444 5.64 -8.00 20.81
CA ALA A 444 5.73 -8.91 19.68
C ALA A 444 6.11 -8.06 18.46
N ALA A 445 7.31 -8.29 17.94
CA ALA A 445 7.95 -7.53 16.88
C ALA A 445 7.03 -7.35 15.64
N ARG A 446 6.48 -6.15 15.48
CA ARG A 446 5.79 -5.68 14.26
C ARG A 446 6.86 -5.22 13.26
N LEU A 447 7.06 -5.92 12.14
CA LEU A 447 7.83 -5.42 11.00
C LEU A 447 6.90 -4.77 9.98
N MET A 448 7.34 -3.64 9.41
CA MET A 448 6.55 -2.64 8.67
C MET A 448 5.93 -3.08 7.34
N ALA A 449 4.87 -2.32 7.00
CA ALA A 449 4.12 -2.28 5.75
C ALA A 449 4.98 -2.00 4.49
N PRO A 450 4.53 -2.43 3.30
CA PRO A 450 5.18 -2.11 2.03
C PRO A 450 4.95 -0.64 1.62
N GLU A 451 6.00 0.02 1.14
CA GLU A 451 5.94 1.38 0.57
C GLU A 451 5.47 1.35 -0.90
N PRO A 452 4.58 2.26 -1.32
CA PRO A 452 4.39 2.59 -2.73
C PRO A 452 5.24 3.80 -3.19
N ALA A 453 5.84 3.59 -4.36
CA ALA A 453 6.06 4.49 -5.50
C ALA A 453 7.17 5.57 -5.48
N GLU A 454 7.96 5.47 -6.57
CA GLU A 454 9.03 6.35 -7.02
C GLU A 454 8.63 7.83 -7.09
N PHE A 455 9.57 8.69 -6.68
CA PHE A 455 9.48 10.13 -6.83
C PHE A 455 9.48 10.54 -8.31
N ILE A 456 8.47 11.30 -8.73
CA ILE A 456 8.49 12.04 -10.00
C ILE A 456 9.43 13.23 -9.84
N PHE A 457 10.67 13.08 -10.31
CA PHE A 457 11.65 14.14 -10.35
C PHE A 457 11.23 15.19 -11.40
N ASN A 458 10.92 16.41 -10.98
CA ASN A 458 10.69 17.53 -11.89
C ASN A 458 12.03 18.21 -12.17
N PRO A 459 12.63 18.08 -13.37
CA PRO A 459 14.00 18.53 -13.63
C PRO A 459 14.17 20.06 -13.65
N ASN A 460 13.07 20.83 -13.58
CA ASN A 460 13.06 22.29 -13.70
C ASN A 460 12.76 23.04 -12.38
N ALA A 461 12.54 22.34 -11.27
CA ALA A 461 12.37 22.98 -9.96
C ALA A 461 13.70 22.95 -9.20
N THR A 462 14.35 24.10 -9.04
CA THR A 462 15.64 24.20 -8.32
C THR A 462 15.51 24.14 -6.80
N LEU A 463 14.31 24.40 -6.24
CA LEU A 463 13.99 24.24 -4.81
C LEU A 463 12.47 24.16 -4.61
N ASP A 464 11.97 23.09 -3.99
CA ASP A 464 10.56 22.95 -3.59
C ASP A 464 10.41 23.28 -2.10
N TRP A 465 9.92 24.50 -1.80
CA TRP A 465 9.74 24.96 -0.43
C TRP A 465 8.62 24.23 0.32
N GLN A 466 7.59 23.74 -0.38
CA GLN A 466 6.53 22.96 0.26
C GLN A 466 7.04 21.59 0.69
N LEU A 467 7.89 20.96 -0.12
CA LEU A 467 8.57 19.73 0.26
C LEU A 467 9.53 19.96 1.44
N ALA A 468 10.31 21.04 1.42
CA ALA A 468 11.22 21.39 2.51
C ALA A 468 10.47 21.58 3.85
N LEU A 469 9.32 22.27 3.83
CA LEU A 469 8.46 22.42 5.01
C LEU A 469 7.90 21.08 5.49
N ARG A 470 7.45 20.22 4.58
CA ARG A 470 6.97 18.87 4.95
C ARG A 470 8.07 18.03 5.59
N GLN A 471 9.29 18.07 5.05
CA GLN A 471 10.43 17.35 5.62
C GLN A 471 10.87 17.91 6.98
N ALA A 472 10.73 19.22 7.20
CA ALA A 472 11.01 19.87 8.48
C ALA A 472 9.85 19.79 9.49
N ALA A 473 8.95 18.80 9.38
CA ALA A 473 7.77 18.65 10.25
C ALA A 473 6.91 19.91 10.37
N GLY A 474 6.76 20.66 9.27
CA GLY A 474 5.99 21.89 9.23
C GLY A 474 6.65 23.10 9.92
N LYS A 475 7.88 22.97 10.43
CA LYS A 475 8.60 24.05 11.15
C LYS A 475 9.37 24.95 10.16
N PRO A 476 8.96 26.22 9.96
CA PRO A 476 9.58 27.09 8.97
C PRO A 476 11.02 27.51 9.33
N ASP A 477 11.32 27.68 10.61
CA ASP A 477 12.65 28.06 11.08
C ASP A 477 13.65 26.92 10.89
N LEU A 478 13.24 25.67 11.17
CA LEU A 478 14.06 24.49 10.92
C LEU A 478 14.33 24.29 9.42
N ALA A 479 13.31 24.45 8.57
CA ALA A 479 13.48 24.37 7.11
C ALA A 479 14.49 25.41 6.59
N ARG A 480 14.46 26.62 7.17
CA ARG A 480 15.39 27.71 6.83
C ARG A 480 16.82 27.40 7.29
N ASP A 481 16.98 26.92 8.51
CA ASP A 481 18.27 26.50 9.06
C ASP A 481 18.90 25.37 8.24
N MET A 482 18.09 24.37 7.85
CA MET A 482 18.55 23.27 7.00
C MET A 482 18.98 23.73 5.61
N LEU A 483 18.25 24.67 5.02
CA LEU A 483 18.64 25.28 3.74
C LEU A 483 19.96 26.05 3.88
N GLN A 484 20.16 26.77 4.99
CA GLN A 484 21.40 27.50 5.25
C GLN A 484 22.59 26.53 5.41
N MET A 485 22.43 25.46 6.19
CA MET A 485 23.47 24.42 6.33
C MET A 485 23.83 23.79 4.99
N LEU A 486 22.85 23.54 4.11
CA LEU A 486 23.11 23.06 2.76
C LEU A 486 23.95 24.07 1.95
N ILE A 487 23.59 25.36 1.99
CA ILE A 487 24.32 26.43 1.28
C ILE A 487 25.76 26.53 1.77
N ASP A 488 25.98 26.44 3.08
CA ASP A 488 27.30 26.54 3.70
C ASP A 488 28.19 25.31 3.37
N PHE A 489 27.58 24.16 3.06
CA PHE A 489 28.28 22.93 2.67
C PHE A 489 28.65 22.88 1.17
N LEU A 490 27.99 23.66 0.30
CA LEU A 490 28.25 23.65 -1.15
C LEU A 490 29.71 23.98 -1.57
N PRO A 491 30.43 24.92 -0.93
CA PRO A 491 31.83 25.21 -1.25
C PRO A 491 32.76 24.01 -1.03
N GLU A 492 32.55 23.24 0.03
CA GLU A 492 33.36 22.04 0.32
C GLU A 492 33.11 20.92 -0.70
N VAL A 493 31.86 20.73 -1.11
CA VAL A 493 31.49 19.79 -2.17
C VAL A 493 32.14 20.18 -3.49
N ARG A 494 32.15 21.47 -3.84
CA ARG A 494 32.85 21.96 -5.05
C ARG A 494 34.34 21.61 -4.99
N ASN A 495 35.01 21.87 -3.87
CA ASN A 495 36.44 21.58 -3.70
C ASN A 495 36.74 20.07 -3.84
N LYS A 496 35.93 19.19 -3.21
CA LYS A 496 36.06 17.72 -3.36
C LYS A 496 35.84 17.23 -4.80
N ILE A 497 34.90 17.83 -5.53
CA ILE A 497 34.64 17.50 -6.94
C ILE A 497 35.81 17.95 -7.82
N GLU A 498 36.39 19.13 -7.57
CA GLU A 498 37.55 19.66 -8.30
C GLU A 498 38.82 18.82 -8.04
N GLU A 499 39.05 18.37 -6.81
CA GLU A 499 40.17 17.46 -6.47
C GLU A 499 40.05 16.10 -7.17
N THR A 500 38.85 15.51 -7.21
CA THR A 500 38.61 14.21 -7.85
C THR A 500 38.61 14.27 -9.39
N THR A 501 38.24 15.41 -9.99
CA THR A 501 38.33 15.61 -11.45
C THR A 501 39.70 16.11 -11.93
N GLY A 502 40.49 16.78 -11.09
CA GLY A 502 41.85 17.21 -11.39
C GLY A 502 42.85 16.06 -11.53
N GLY A 503 42.71 14.98 -10.76
CA GLY A 503 43.61 13.83 -10.77
C GLY A 503 43.62 13.00 -12.07
N ARG A 504 42.58 13.11 -12.92
CA ARG A 504 42.49 12.34 -14.18
C ARG A 504 43.22 12.98 -15.38
N LYS A 505 43.69 14.22 -15.28
CA LYS A 505 44.38 14.91 -16.39
C LYS A 505 45.90 14.68 -16.43
N SER A 506 46.52 14.15 -15.38
CA SER A 506 48.00 14.05 -15.29
C SER A 506 48.61 12.72 -15.75
N GLN A 507 47.82 11.75 -16.23
CA GLN A 507 48.31 10.41 -16.62
C GLN A 507 48.26 10.09 -18.13
N ARG A 508 47.92 11.06 -19.00
CA ARG A 508 47.84 10.86 -20.47
C ARG A 508 48.89 11.58 -21.30
N SER A 509 49.85 12.29 -20.70
CA SER A 509 50.96 12.93 -21.41
C SER A 509 52.30 12.31 -21.01
N GLY A 510 52.65 11.16 -21.59
CA GLY A 510 53.90 10.49 -21.23
C GLY A 510 54.20 9.22 -22.01
N ARG A 511 54.08 9.24 -23.34
CA ARG A 511 54.81 8.32 -24.25
C ARG A 511 54.64 8.77 -25.69
N SER A 512 55.52 9.66 -26.13
CA SER A 512 55.81 9.91 -27.54
C SER A 512 57.26 10.35 -27.66
N GLY A 513 58.05 9.51 -28.34
CA GLY A 513 59.36 9.86 -28.88
C GLY A 513 60.35 8.70 -28.82
N PRO A 514 61.26 8.60 -29.80
CA PRO A 514 61.06 8.59 -31.26
C PRO A 514 61.06 7.16 -31.84
#